data_AF-A0A830FB28-F1
#
_entry.id   AF-A0A830FB28-F1
#
_cell.length_a   1.000
_cell.length_b   1.000
_cell.length_c   1.000
_cell.angle_alpha   90.00
_cell.angle_beta   90.00
_cell.angle_gamma   90.00
#
_symmetry.space_group_name_H-M   'P 1'
#
loop_
_entity.id
_entity.type
_entity.pdbx_description
1 polymer ?
#
loop_
_entity_poly.entity_id
_entity_poly.type
_entity_poly.pdbx_seq_one_letter_code
_entity_poly.pdbx_strand_id
1 'polypeptide(L)' 'MKRDLMDIVCCPLDKHDLELDVDVEEDEVLEGTLTCTDCGETYPIEDGIPNLLPPDMRD' A
#
# COMPACT_ATOMS: atom_id res chain seq x y z
N MET A 1 -5.55 2.78 -7.57
CA MET A 1 -5.45 1.40 -7.07
C MET A 1 -6.83 0.80 -6.86
N LYS A 2 -7.11 -0.38 -7.43
CA LYS A 2 -8.35 -1.12 -7.15
C LYS A 2 -8.30 -1.80 -5.79
N ARG A 3 -9.39 -1.70 -5.01
CA ARG A 3 -9.53 -2.37 -3.71
C ARG A 3 -9.40 -3.90 -3.82
N ASP A 4 -9.80 -4.49 -4.95
CA ASP A 4 -9.61 -5.92 -5.22
C ASP A 4 -8.13 -6.37 -5.19
N LEU A 5 -7.16 -5.45 -5.32
CA LEU A 5 -5.76 -5.83 -5.12
C LEU A 5 -5.46 -6.18 -3.66
N MET A 6 -6.16 -5.61 -2.67
CA MET A 6 -5.95 -5.93 -1.24
C MET A 6 -6.06 -7.43 -0.94
N ASP A 7 -6.96 -8.13 -1.65
CA ASP A 7 -7.15 -9.57 -1.49
C ASP A 7 -5.94 -10.41 -1.99
N ILE A 8 -5.01 -9.80 -2.74
CA ILE A 8 -3.84 -10.49 -3.30
C ILE A 8 -2.49 -9.88 -2.89
N VAL A 9 -2.44 -8.62 -2.44
CA VAL A 9 -1.21 -8.00 -1.92
C VAL A 9 -1.09 -8.19 -0.42
N CYS A 10 0.13 -8.54 -0.01
CA CYS A 10 0.56 -8.65 1.38
C CYS A 10 1.90 -7.95 1.52
N CYS A 11 2.37 -7.76 2.75
CA CYS A 11 3.65 -7.10 2.96
C CYS A 11 4.80 -7.86 2.26
N PRO A 12 5.64 -7.20 1.45
CA PRO A 12 6.76 -7.86 0.77
C PRO A 12 7.85 -8.37 1.72
N LEU A 13 7.91 -7.87 2.96
CA LEU A 13 8.90 -8.25 3.96
C LEU A 13 8.50 -9.51 4.73
N ASP A 14 7.29 -9.50 5.29
CA ASP A 14 6.81 -10.49 6.27
C ASP A 14 5.48 -11.17 5.86
N LYS A 15 4.87 -10.76 4.75
CA LYS A 15 3.64 -11.33 4.17
C LYS A 15 2.39 -11.23 5.04
N HIS A 16 2.37 -10.35 6.04
CA HIS A 16 1.14 -10.01 6.74
C HIS A 16 0.22 -9.09 5.94
N ASP A 17 -0.98 -8.93 6.47
CA ASP A 17 -1.99 -8.01 5.98
C ASP A 17 -1.52 -6.55 6.04
N LEU A 18 -1.96 -5.78 5.05
CA LEU A 18 -1.71 -4.35 4.95
C LEU A 18 -3.01 -3.60 5.25
N GLU A 19 -2.97 -2.61 6.13
CA GLU A 19 -4.05 -1.66 6.33
C GLU A 19 -3.97 -0.53 5.30
N LEU A 20 -5.05 -0.30 4.56
CA LEU A 20 -5.16 0.81 3.63
C LEU A 20 -5.78 2.03 4.31
N ASP A 21 -5.04 3.12 4.31
CA ASP A 21 -5.55 4.47 4.56
C ASP A 21 -5.76 5.17 3.21
N VAL A 22 -6.93 5.77 3.01
CA VAL A 22 -7.32 6.42 1.74
C VAL A 22 -7.42 7.91 1.96
N ASP A 23 -6.59 8.67 1.28
CA ASP A 23 -6.64 10.14 1.27
C ASP A 23 -7.58 10.65 0.18
N VAL A 24 -7.42 10.15 -1.05
CA VAL A 24 -8.21 10.56 -2.22
C VAL A 24 -8.68 9.33 -2.98
N GLU A 25 -10.00 9.19 -3.12
CA GLU A 25 -10.64 8.11 -3.86
C GLU A 25 -11.74 8.66 -4.78
N GLU A 26 -11.68 8.25 -6.04
CA GLU A 26 -12.77 8.45 -7.01
C GLU A 26 -13.30 7.08 -7.45
N ASP A 27 -13.05 6.63 -8.68
CA ASP A 27 -13.32 5.25 -9.12
C ASP A 27 -12.29 4.23 -8.58
N GLU A 28 -11.09 4.72 -8.25
CA GLU A 28 -10.01 3.99 -7.62
C GLU A 28 -9.28 4.88 -6.62
N VAL A 29 -8.53 4.27 -5.70
CA VAL A 29 -7.72 5.03 -4.73
C VAL A 29 -6.63 5.75 -5.50
N LEU A 30 -6.66 7.09 -5.53
CA LEU A 30 -5.67 7.94 -6.20
C LEU A 30 -4.51 8.26 -5.27
N GLU A 31 -4.81 8.59 -4.01
CA GLU A 31 -3.83 8.87 -2.96
C GLU A 31 -4.22 8.10 -1.69
N GLY A 32 -3.21 7.60 -0.99
CA GLY A 32 -3.39 6.84 0.24
C GLY A 32 -2.09 6.24 0.75
N THR A 33 -2.17 5.44 1.80
CA THR A 33 -1.01 4.79 2.42
C THR A 33 -1.38 3.37 2.84
N LEU A 34 -0.58 2.38 2.46
CA LEU A 34 -0.67 1.02 2.98
C LEU A 34 0.29 0.87 4.16
N THR A 35 -0.20 0.47 5.32
CA THR A 35 0.61 0.24 6.52
C THR A 35 0.59 -1.23 6.89
N CYS A 36 1.75 -1.86 7.04
CA CYS A 36 1.81 -3.25 7.52
C CYS A 36 1.50 -3.31 9.03
N THR A 37 0.59 -4.21 9.42
CA THR A 37 0.19 -4.37 10.82
C THR A 37 1.27 -5.02 11.70
N ASP A 38 2.24 -5.72 11.10
CA ASP A 38 3.28 -6.48 11.81
C ASP A 38 4.62 -5.75 11.84
N CYS A 39 5.17 -5.38 10.67
CA CYS A 39 6.45 -4.67 10.60
C CYS A 39 6.32 -3.15 10.75
N GLY A 40 5.11 -2.59 10.61
CA GLY A 40 4.86 -1.15 10.71
C GLY A 40 5.31 -0.34 9.49
N GLU A 41 5.69 -1.00 8.40
CA GLU A 41 6.17 -0.36 7.18
C GLU A 41 5.03 0.34 6.44
N THR A 42 5.30 1.54 5.91
CA THR A 42 4.31 2.33 5.17
C THR A 42 4.68 2.46 3.69
N TYR A 43 3.72 2.17 2.82
CA TYR A 43 3.83 2.23 1.37
C TYR A 43 2.82 3.26 0.83
N PRO A 44 3.29 4.44 0.39
CA PRO A 44 2.39 5.46 -0.12
C PRO A 44 1.86 5.07 -1.50
N ILE A 45 0.68 5.59 -1.81
CA ILE A 45 -0.04 5.45 -3.06
C ILE A 45 -0.09 6.83 -3.69
N GLU A 46 0.43 6.95 -4.91
CA GLU A 46 0.44 8.19 -5.68
C GLU A 46 -0.03 7.89 -7.11
N ASP A 47 -0.91 8.74 -7.66
CA ASP A 47 -1.51 8.54 -9.00
C ASP A 47 -2.21 7.17 -9.14
N GLY A 48 -2.69 6.63 -8.02
CA GLY A 48 -3.28 5.29 -7.91
C GLY A 48 -2.31 4.12 -8.02
N ILE A 49 -1.00 4.37 -8.00
CA ILE A 49 0.05 3.34 -8.02
C ILE A 49 0.62 3.17 -6.60
N PRO A 50 0.38 2.02 -5.93
CA PRO A 50 0.96 1.75 -4.62
C PRO A 50 2.45 1.44 -4.73
N ASN A 51 3.30 2.17 -3.99
CA ASN A 51 4.74 1.95 -3.97
C ASN A 51 5.13 0.92 -2.91
N LEU A 52 5.00 -0.37 -3.24
CA LEU A 52 5.38 -1.51 -2.38
C LEU A 52 6.89 -1.80 -2.37
N LEU A 53 7.75 -0.88 -2.80
CA LEU A 53 9.19 -1.08 -2.70
C LEU A 53 9.63 -0.94 -1.24
N PRO A 54 10.49 -1.84 -0.74
CA PRO A 54 11.10 -1.66 0.57
C PRO A 54 11.80 -0.28 0.63
N PRO A 55 11.76 0.43 1.77
CA PRO A 55 12.40 1.75 1.89
C PRO A 55 13.90 1.68 1.62
N ASP A 56 14.54 0.52 1.84
CA ASP A 56 15.95 0.27 1.53
C ASP A 56 16.28 0.41 0.02
N MET A 57 15.27 0.42 -0.85
CA MET A 57 15.41 0.54 -2.30
C MET A 57 14.76 1.81 -2.88
N ARG A 58 14.28 2.73 -2.03
CA ARG A 58 13.71 4.02 -2.45
C ARG A 58 14.85 5.06 -2.47
N ASP A 59 15.59 5.09 -3.58
CA ASP A 59 16.67 6.05 -3.87
C ASP A 59 16.11 7.46 -4.19
#